data_AF-A0A1Q3E294-F1
#
_entry.id   AF-A0A1Q3E294-F1
#
_cell.length_a   1.000
_cell.length_b   1.000
_cell.length_c   1.000
_cell.angle_alpha   90.00
_cell.angle_beta   90.00
_cell.angle_gamma   90.00
#
_symmetry.space_group_name_H-M   'P 1'
#
loop_
_entity.id
_entity.type
_entity.pdbx_description
1 polymer ?
#
loop_
_entity_poly.entity_id
_entity_poly.type
_entity_poly.pdbx_seq_one_letter_code
_entity_poly.pdbx_strand_id
1 'polypeptide(L)'
;MDIPALQHENDGLIYTCVNTPYSPGTDSNVIKWKPPTENSIDFKLVLRFPPLPSSPTQPDFAAKPKFLLHVWCGDQNGTPRYEQYDEMYVDEDEWEKMKKSGEQYDDRIVEVHWDAHVKGWRMMRFRNDKPNGNHKNVVENIITSIADGVEKQTLLSRSNHIRAAWKARQGALNQNATPLPARPPPPSGPPAAASANRPSQPIPRVELRYGPLQPSQWSKVAGPRNIFGFER
;
A
#
# COMPACT_ATOMS: atom_id res chain seq x y z
N MET A 1 8.56 -13.55 -1.53
CA MET A 1 8.90 -12.18 -1.10
C MET A 1 8.34 -12.00 0.29
N ASP A 2 9.03 -12.57 1.27
CA ASP A 2 9.28 -11.77 2.45
C ASP A 2 10.45 -10.86 2.07
N ILE A 3 10.49 -9.65 2.58
CA ILE A 3 11.66 -8.77 2.44
C ILE A 3 12.39 -8.89 3.78
N PRO A 4 13.21 -9.94 3.96
CA PRO A 4 13.54 -10.47 5.29
C PRO A 4 14.54 -9.61 6.06
N ALA A 5 15.08 -8.56 5.43
CA ALA A 5 16.11 -7.70 5.99
C ALA A 5 15.58 -6.32 6.43
N LEU A 6 14.27 -6.11 6.40
CA LEU A 6 13.68 -4.86 6.89
C LEU A 6 13.62 -4.85 8.42
N GLN A 7 13.92 -3.70 9.01
CA GLN A 7 13.78 -3.46 10.46
C GLN A 7 12.36 -3.01 10.85
N HIS A 8 11.44 -2.98 9.88
CA HIS A 8 10.06 -2.58 10.04
C HIS A 8 9.14 -3.54 9.27
N GLU A 9 7.86 -3.54 9.62
CA GLU A 9 6.83 -4.30 8.92
C GLU A 9 6.71 -3.85 7.45
N ASN A 10 6.37 -4.78 6.57
CA ASN A 10 6.14 -4.52 5.15
C ASN A 10 4.70 -4.91 4.80
N ASP A 11 3.96 -3.96 4.24
CA ASP A 11 2.55 -4.11 3.87
C ASP A 11 2.32 -3.98 2.36
N GLY A 12 3.37 -4.24 1.56
CA GLY A 12 3.32 -4.19 0.10
C GLY A 12 4.46 -3.44 -0.57
N LEU A 13 4.16 -2.87 -1.74
CA LEU A 13 5.11 -2.20 -2.65
C LEU A 13 4.57 -0.83 -3.08
N ILE A 14 5.49 0.13 -3.29
CA ILE A 14 5.19 1.42 -3.91
C ILE A 14 5.92 1.50 -5.25
N TYR A 15 5.18 1.78 -6.32
CA TYR A 15 5.72 2.04 -7.66
C TYR A 15 5.65 3.54 -7.94
N THR A 16 6.81 4.16 -8.14
CA THR A 16 6.95 5.57 -8.47
C THR A 16 7.41 5.73 -9.91
N CYS A 17 6.68 6.50 -10.71
CA CYS A 17 7.10 6.81 -12.08
C CYS A 17 8.34 7.70 -12.09
N VAL A 18 9.35 7.33 -12.88
CA VAL A 18 10.64 8.04 -12.96
C VAL A 18 10.61 9.26 -13.89
N ASN A 19 9.58 9.39 -14.73
CA ASN A 19 9.51 10.40 -15.79
C ASN A 19 8.55 11.56 -15.47
N THR A 20 7.84 11.50 -14.34
CA THR A 20 6.84 12.51 -13.96
C THR A 20 7.37 13.38 -12.82
N PRO A 21 7.18 14.71 -12.87
CA PRO A 21 7.53 15.58 -11.76
C PRO A 21 6.62 15.30 -10.55
N TYR A 22 7.07 15.72 -9.36
CA TYR A 22 6.26 15.64 -8.15
C TYR A 22 4.97 16.47 -8.28
N SER A 23 3.85 15.91 -7.82
CA SER A 23 2.56 16.58 -7.76
C SER A 23 2.04 16.64 -6.31
N PRO A 24 1.59 17.81 -5.81
CA PRO A 24 0.95 17.87 -4.51
C PRO A 24 -0.45 17.23 -4.56
N GLY A 25 -0.79 16.41 -3.56
CA GLY A 25 -2.08 15.73 -3.47
C GLY A 25 -2.06 14.33 -4.10
N THR A 26 -3.18 13.89 -4.66
CA THR A 26 -3.30 12.57 -5.30
C THR A 26 -2.52 12.52 -6.61
N ASP A 27 -1.51 11.65 -6.69
CA ASP A 27 -0.74 11.40 -7.91
C ASP A 27 -1.08 10.03 -8.49
N SER A 28 -1.67 10.00 -9.69
CA SER A 28 -2.02 8.76 -10.40
C SER A 28 -0.80 7.99 -10.92
N ASN A 29 0.40 8.60 -10.89
CA ASN A 29 1.65 7.96 -11.28
C ASN A 29 2.35 7.25 -10.11
N VAL A 30 1.85 7.41 -8.88
CA VAL A 30 2.31 6.68 -7.70
C VAL A 30 1.30 5.60 -7.36
N ILE A 31 1.70 4.34 -7.54
CA ILE A 31 0.81 3.19 -7.34
C ILE A 31 1.26 2.47 -6.07
N LYS A 32 0.34 2.36 -5.10
CA LYS A 32 0.50 1.48 -3.95
C LYS A 32 -0.09 0.11 -4.29
N TRP A 33 0.70 -0.93 -4.10
CA TRP A 33 0.25 -2.30 -4.23
C TRP A 33 0.30 -2.98 -2.86
N LYS A 34 -0.80 -3.62 -2.47
CA LYS A 34 -0.88 -4.53 -1.33
C LYS A 34 -1.38 -5.88 -1.81
N PRO A 35 -0.90 -7.01 -1.25
CA PRO A 35 -1.53 -8.30 -1.47
C PRO A 35 -3.03 -8.20 -1.14
N PRO A 36 -3.94 -8.70 -2.00
CA PRO A 36 -5.38 -8.65 -1.71
C PRO A 36 -5.75 -9.31 -0.37
N THR A 37 -4.98 -10.32 0.04
CA THR A 37 -5.11 -11.02 1.33
C THR A 37 -4.78 -10.13 2.54
N GLU A 38 -4.07 -9.02 2.36
CA GLU A 38 -3.74 -8.05 3.41
C GLU A 38 -4.72 -6.87 3.45
N ASN A 39 -5.68 -6.82 2.51
CA ASN A 39 -6.79 -5.87 2.62
C ASN A 39 -7.81 -6.41 3.61
N SER A 40 -7.89 -5.76 4.76
CA SER A 40 -8.81 -6.10 5.83
C SER A 40 -10.00 -5.15 5.91
N ILE A 41 -11.09 -5.65 6.51
CA ILE A 41 -12.32 -4.92 6.74
C ILE A 41 -12.75 -5.14 8.19
N ASP A 42 -13.20 -4.08 8.85
CA ASP A 42 -13.77 -4.20 10.19
C ASP A 42 -15.29 -4.39 10.09
N PHE A 43 -15.81 -5.49 10.61
CA PHE A 43 -17.25 -5.76 10.71
C PHE A 43 -17.68 -5.95 12.16
N LYS A 44 -18.97 -5.81 12.43
CA LYS A 44 -19.57 -6.28 13.67
C LYS A 44 -19.90 -7.78 13.54
N LEU A 45 -19.36 -8.61 14.41
CA LEU A 45 -19.63 -10.05 14.44
C LEU A 45 -20.92 -10.31 15.21
N VAL A 46 -21.84 -11.07 14.60
CA VAL A 46 -23.10 -11.50 15.20
C VAL A 46 -23.22 -13.02 15.08
N LEU A 47 -23.28 -13.71 16.22
CA LEU A 47 -23.44 -15.16 16.27
C LEU A 47 -24.91 -15.55 16.23
N ARG A 48 -25.27 -16.46 15.32
CA ARG A 48 -26.62 -17.03 15.24
C ARG A 48 -26.56 -18.54 15.48
N PHE A 49 -26.90 -18.94 16.69
CA PHE A 49 -26.99 -20.34 17.10
C PHE A 49 -28.22 -21.01 16.50
N PRO A 50 -28.11 -22.28 16.05
CA PRO A 50 -29.26 -23.04 15.58
C PRO A 50 -30.22 -23.34 16.75
N PRO A 51 -31.50 -23.65 16.48
CA PRO A 51 -32.45 -24.01 17.53
C PRO A 51 -32.14 -25.40 18.13
N LEU A 52 -32.48 -25.59 19.41
CA LEU A 52 -32.36 -26.88 20.10
C LEU A 52 -33.29 -27.93 19.47
N PRO A 53 -32.83 -29.19 19.28
CA PRO A 53 -33.67 -30.27 18.77
C PRO A 53 -34.91 -30.55 19.63
N SER A 54 -34.81 -30.32 20.94
CA SER A 54 -35.89 -30.53 21.91
C SER A 54 -36.84 -29.33 22.04
N SER A 55 -36.42 -28.13 21.66
CA SER A 55 -37.21 -26.90 21.80
C SER A 55 -36.83 -25.88 20.71
N PRO A 56 -37.57 -25.82 19.59
CA PRO A 56 -37.25 -24.96 18.46
C PRO A 56 -37.19 -23.45 18.74
N THR A 57 -37.72 -23.01 19.88
CA THR A 57 -37.72 -21.60 20.31
C THR A 57 -36.48 -21.19 21.08
N GLN A 58 -35.62 -22.14 21.46
CA GLN A 58 -34.42 -21.89 22.25
C GLN A 58 -33.16 -22.17 21.43
N PRO A 59 -32.13 -21.32 21.50
CA PRO A 59 -30.86 -21.56 20.81
C PRO A 59 -30.05 -22.69 21.47
N ASP A 60 -29.41 -23.50 20.64
CA ASP A 60 -28.41 -24.47 21.03
C ASP A 60 -27.02 -23.82 21.08
N PHE A 61 -26.60 -23.43 22.28
CA PHE A 61 -25.29 -22.82 22.51
C PHE A 61 -24.11 -23.81 22.42
N ALA A 62 -24.36 -25.11 22.38
CA ALA A 62 -23.32 -26.11 22.20
C ALA A 62 -23.01 -26.36 20.71
N ALA A 63 -24.02 -26.19 19.85
CA ALA A 63 -23.87 -26.26 18.41
C ALA A 63 -23.09 -25.06 17.84
N LYS A 64 -22.42 -25.30 16.71
CA LYS A 64 -21.68 -24.26 15.98
C LYS A 64 -22.66 -23.22 15.41
N PRO A 65 -22.53 -21.93 15.74
CA PRO A 65 -23.38 -20.88 15.19
C PRO A 65 -22.99 -20.53 13.75
N LYS A 66 -23.85 -19.78 13.07
CA LYS A 66 -23.44 -18.97 11.93
C LYS A 66 -22.72 -17.72 12.42
N PHE A 67 -21.61 -17.36 11.79
CA PHE A 67 -20.79 -16.21 12.16
C PHE A 67 -21.08 -15.06 11.20
N LEU A 68 -22.13 -14.28 11.47
CA LEU A 68 -22.58 -13.23 10.55
C LEU A 68 -21.72 -11.97 10.69
N LEU A 69 -21.31 -11.42 9.56
CA LEU A 69 -20.60 -10.15 9.46
C LEU A 69 -21.60 -9.04 9.13
N HIS A 70 -21.69 -8.06 10.02
CA HIS A 70 -22.58 -6.92 9.88
C HIS A 70 -21.81 -5.65 9.55
N VAL A 71 -22.23 -4.96 8.49
CA VAL A 71 -21.66 -3.68 8.05
C VAL A 71 -22.38 -2.52 8.70
N TRP A 72 -21.64 -1.48 9.07
CA TRP A 72 -22.21 -0.27 9.64
C TRP A 72 -22.72 0.67 8.54
N CYS A 73 -23.99 1.09 8.64
CA CYS A 73 -24.67 1.95 7.68
C CYS A 73 -24.85 3.40 8.18
N GLY A 74 -24.12 3.79 9.23
CA GLY A 74 -24.29 5.08 9.90
C GLY A 74 -25.25 5.02 11.08
N ASP A 75 -25.42 6.16 11.74
CA ASP A 75 -26.29 6.27 12.90
C ASP A 75 -27.66 6.81 12.49
N GLN A 76 -28.72 6.13 12.93
CA GLN A 76 -30.09 6.57 12.76
C GLN A 76 -30.64 7.00 14.12
N ASN A 77 -30.92 8.29 14.30
CA ASN A 77 -31.38 8.87 15.57
C ASN A 77 -30.45 8.53 16.76
N GLY A 78 -29.13 8.52 16.53
CA GLY A 78 -28.13 8.19 17.55
C GLY A 78 -27.97 6.70 17.85
N THR A 79 -28.68 5.82 17.13
CA THR A 79 -28.50 4.37 17.22
C THR A 79 -27.72 3.87 16.01
N PRO A 80 -26.59 3.16 16.20
CA PRO A 80 -25.84 2.56 15.10
C PRO A 80 -26.69 1.55 14.32
N ARG A 81 -26.85 1.78 13.01
CA ARG A 81 -27.54 0.86 12.12
C ARG A 81 -26.55 -0.11 11.50
N TYR A 82 -26.89 -1.39 11.57
CA TYR A 82 -26.12 -2.47 10.99
C TYR A 82 -26.97 -3.29 10.02
N GLU A 83 -26.36 -3.72 8.92
CA GLU A 83 -26.96 -4.63 7.94
C GLU A 83 -26.10 -5.88 7.85
N GLN A 84 -26.72 -7.06 7.75
CA GLN A 84 -25.98 -8.29 7.48
C GLN A 84 -25.34 -8.16 6.10
N TYR A 85 -24.03 -8.36 6.03
CA TYR A 85 -23.24 -8.28 4.81
C TYR A 85 -22.94 -9.68 4.27
N ASP A 86 -22.29 -10.52 5.07
CA ASP A 86 -21.83 -11.85 4.66
C ASP A 86 -21.62 -12.77 5.89
N GLU A 87 -21.11 -13.98 5.68
CA GLU A 87 -20.75 -14.94 6.72
C GLU A 87 -19.23 -15.16 6.80
N MET A 88 -18.69 -15.16 8.02
CA MET A 88 -17.30 -15.47 8.32
C MET A 88 -17.10 -16.99 8.33
N TYR A 89 -16.06 -17.45 7.65
CA TYR A 89 -15.66 -18.84 7.68
C TYR A 89 -14.89 -19.13 8.97
N VAL A 90 -15.40 -20.08 9.75
CA VAL A 90 -14.76 -20.63 10.95
C VAL A 90 -14.74 -22.14 10.79
N ASP A 91 -13.60 -22.80 10.97
CA ASP A 91 -13.52 -24.26 10.92
C ASP A 91 -13.93 -24.90 12.27
N GLU A 92 -13.94 -26.23 12.37
CA GLU A 92 -14.32 -26.91 13.62
C GLU A 92 -13.26 -26.75 14.72
N ASP A 93 -11.98 -26.85 14.38
CA ASP A 93 -10.88 -26.74 15.33
C ASP A 93 -10.77 -25.34 15.92
N GLU A 94 -10.99 -24.32 15.09
CA GLU A 94 -11.06 -22.91 15.48
C GLU A 94 -12.27 -22.65 16.37
N TRP A 95 -13.44 -23.21 16.03
CA TRP A 95 -14.62 -23.10 16.90
C TRP A 95 -14.37 -23.74 18.28
N GLU A 96 -13.72 -24.90 18.35
CA GLU A 96 -13.34 -25.51 19.62
C GLU A 96 -12.36 -24.65 20.43
N LYS A 97 -11.42 -23.95 19.76
CA LYS A 97 -10.52 -22.99 20.42
C LYS A 97 -11.28 -21.77 20.94
N MET A 98 -12.23 -21.24 20.18
CA MET A 98 -13.09 -20.13 20.59
C MET A 98 -13.93 -20.48 21.82
N LYS A 99 -14.50 -21.70 21.87
CA LYS A 99 -15.21 -22.16 23.07
C LYS A 99 -14.29 -22.26 24.28
N LYS A 100 -13.06 -22.75 24.09
CA LYS A 100 -12.07 -22.90 25.17
C LYS A 100 -11.50 -21.58 25.68
N SER A 101 -11.48 -20.53 24.84
CA SER A 101 -10.95 -19.22 25.27
C SER A 101 -11.85 -18.55 26.31
N GLY A 102 -13.16 -18.85 26.31
CA GLY A 102 -14.14 -18.19 27.15
C GLY A 102 -14.33 -16.70 26.83
N GLU A 103 -13.80 -16.24 25.69
CA GLU A 103 -13.89 -14.85 25.26
C GLU A 103 -15.27 -14.58 24.64
N GLN A 104 -15.85 -13.41 24.91
CA GLN A 104 -17.07 -12.98 24.25
C GLN A 104 -16.74 -12.63 22.80
N TYR A 105 -17.30 -13.35 21.82
CA TYR A 105 -17.13 -13.03 20.39
C TYR A 105 -18.31 -12.26 19.81
N ASP A 106 -19.52 -12.54 20.29
CA ASP A 106 -20.75 -11.92 19.81
C ASP A 106 -20.81 -10.42 20.15
N ASP A 107 -21.39 -9.65 19.23
CA ASP A 107 -21.59 -8.21 19.30
C ASP A 107 -20.30 -7.35 19.28
N ARG A 108 -19.17 -7.91 18.83
CA ARG A 108 -17.87 -7.21 18.80
C ARG A 108 -17.42 -6.82 17.40
N ILE A 109 -16.57 -5.79 17.32
CA ILE A 109 -15.90 -5.43 16.07
C ILE A 109 -14.70 -6.33 15.86
N VAL A 110 -14.67 -7.00 14.71
CA VAL A 110 -13.60 -7.89 14.27
C VAL A 110 -13.01 -7.38 12.97
N GLU A 111 -11.69 -7.46 12.85
CA GLU A 111 -10.99 -7.26 11.59
C GLU A 111 -10.93 -8.61 10.86
N VAL A 112 -11.39 -8.63 9.61
CA VAL A 112 -11.38 -9.82 8.76
C VAL A 112 -10.64 -9.54 7.46
N HIS A 113 -10.13 -10.58 6.82
CA HIS A 113 -9.60 -10.51 5.46
C HIS A 113 -10.23 -11.61 4.59
N TRP A 114 -10.19 -11.41 3.28
CA TRP A 114 -10.61 -12.45 2.34
C TRP A 114 -9.50 -13.50 2.18
N ASP A 115 -9.85 -14.76 2.34
CA ASP A 115 -8.97 -15.89 2.07
C ASP A 115 -9.43 -16.62 0.80
N ALA A 116 -8.57 -16.61 -0.22
CA ALA A 116 -8.85 -17.20 -1.53
C ALA A 116 -8.89 -18.75 -1.50
N HIS A 117 -8.26 -19.40 -0.52
CA HIS A 117 -8.24 -20.86 -0.41
C HIS A 117 -9.59 -21.39 0.06
N VAL A 118 -10.16 -20.79 1.10
CA VAL A 118 -11.49 -21.15 1.62
C VAL A 118 -12.63 -20.39 0.93
N LYS A 119 -12.29 -19.37 0.13
CA LYS A 119 -13.24 -18.44 -0.52
C LYS A 119 -14.22 -17.86 0.49
N GLY A 120 -13.69 -17.34 1.59
CA GLY A 120 -14.48 -16.80 2.68
C GLY A 120 -13.69 -15.83 3.55
N TRP A 121 -14.40 -15.11 4.40
CA TRP A 121 -13.82 -14.16 5.34
C TRP A 121 -13.21 -14.88 6.54
N ARG A 122 -11.96 -14.54 6.87
CA ARG A 122 -11.23 -15.08 8.03
C ARG A 122 -10.99 -13.99 9.05
N MET A 123 -11.16 -14.31 10.33
CA MET A 123 -10.86 -13.39 11.42
C MET A 123 -9.36 -13.17 11.57
N MET A 124 -8.95 -11.92 11.71
CA MET A 124 -7.59 -11.53 12.08
C MET A 124 -7.50 -11.27 13.58
N ARG A 125 -8.30 -10.33 14.07
CA ARG A 125 -8.26 -9.88 15.48
C ARG A 125 -9.52 -9.12 15.87
N PHE A 126 -9.67 -8.89 17.17
CA PHE A 126 -10.65 -7.95 17.68
C PHE A 126 -10.17 -6.49 17.53
N ARG A 127 -11.12 -5.60 17.27
CA ARG A 127 -10.91 -4.16 17.15
C ARG A 127 -11.63 -3.44 18.29
N ASN A 128 -11.17 -3.71 19.52
CA ASN A 128 -11.73 -3.11 20.74
C ASN A 128 -11.54 -1.58 20.80
N ASP A 129 -10.66 -1.04 19.97
CA ASP A 129 -10.42 0.40 19.78
C ASP A 129 -11.51 1.09 18.96
N LYS A 130 -12.37 0.32 18.26
CA LYS A 130 -13.40 0.86 17.38
C LYS A 130 -14.80 0.65 17.96
N PRO A 131 -15.62 1.72 18.07
CA PRO A 131 -17.01 1.57 18.51
C PRO A 131 -17.88 0.90 17.44
N ASN A 132 -17.54 1.09 16.16
CA ASN A 132 -18.27 0.55 15.02
C ASN A 132 -17.31 -0.05 13.99
N GLY A 133 -17.83 -0.94 13.15
CA GLY A 133 -17.13 -1.43 11.97
C GLY A 133 -16.91 -0.34 10.91
N ASN A 134 -16.35 -0.73 9.76
CA ASN A 134 -16.23 0.20 8.64
C ASN A 134 -17.61 0.56 8.10
N HIS A 135 -17.74 1.82 7.64
CA HIS A 135 -18.93 2.28 6.98
C HIS A 135 -19.12 1.57 5.64
N LYS A 136 -20.36 1.27 5.26
CA LYS A 136 -20.72 0.54 4.03
C LYS A 136 -19.95 0.96 2.78
N ASN A 137 -19.86 2.27 2.50
CA ASN A 137 -19.10 2.76 1.34
C ASN A 137 -17.60 2.40 1.39
N VAL A 138 -17.00 2.37 2.58
CA VAL A 138 -15.60 1.96 2.76
C VAL A 138 -15.44 0.47 2.48
N VAL A 139 -16.37 -0.34 2.98
CA VAL A 139 -16.42 -1.79 2.72
C VAL A 139 -16.52 -2.06 1.22
N GLU A 140 -17.45 -1.42 0.52
CA GLU A 140 -17.65 -1.58 -0.93
C GLU A 140 -16.40 -1.19 -1.74
N ASN A 141 -15.71 -0.11 -1.34
CA ASN A 141 -14.44 0.28 -1.96
C ASN A 141 -13.33 -0.75 -1.74
N ILE A 142 -13.21 -1.29 -0.52
CA ILE A 142 -12.19 -2.30 -0.22
C ILE A 142 -12.48 -3.59 -0.99
N ILE A 143 -13.74 -4.00 -1.08
CA ILE A 143 -14.14 -5.20 -1.81
C ILE A 143 -13.88 -5.06 -3.31
N THR A 144 -14.16 -3.89 -3.88
CA THR A 144 -13.77 -3.58 -5.26
C THR A 144 -12.24 -3.72 -5.42
N SER A 145 -11.46 -3.20 -4.47
CA SER A 145 -9.99 -3.35 -4.48
C SER A 145 -9.50 -4.79 -4.29
N ILE A 146 -10.25 -5.65 -3.60
CA ILE A 146 -9.93 -7.08 -3.45
C ILE A 146 -10.25 -7.80 -4.77
N ALA A 147 -11.40 -7.51 -5.39
CA ALA A 147 -11.83 -8.12 -6.64
C ALA A 147 -10.93 -7.76 -7.83
N ASP A 148 -10.52 -6.49 -7.93
CA ASP A 148 -9.57 -6.00 -8.95
C ASP A 148 -8.10 -6.21 -8.53
N GLY A 149 -7.89 -6.81 -7.36
CA GLY A 149 -6.59 -6.97 -6.74
C GLY A 149 -5.64 -7.83 -7.56
N VAL A 150 -4.41 -7.34 -7.78
CA VAL A 150 -3.37 -8.12 -8.43
C VAL A 150 -2.64 -8.98 -7.39
N GLU A 151 -2.71 -10.29 -7.51
CA GLU A 151 -1.96 -11.17 -6.61
C GLU A 151 -0.44 -11.09 -6.80
N LYS A 152 0.29 -11.46 -5.75
CA LYS A 152 1.75 -11.56 -5.74
C LYS A 152 2.31 -12.38 -6.90
N GLN A 153 1.70 -13.53 -7.19
CA GLN A 153 2.15 -14.41 -8.29
C GLN A 153 1.93 -13.77 -9.66
N THR A 154 0.85 -13.01 -9.81
CA THR A 154 0.57 -12.23 -11.03
C THR A 154 1.63 -11.15 -11.24
N LEU A 155 2.03 -10.44 -10.20
CA LEU A 155 3.15 -9.48 -10.30
C LEU A 155 4.47 -10.15 -10.67
N LEU A 156 4.79 -11.29 -10.03
CA LEU A 156 6.03 -12.02 -10.29
C LEU A 156 6.09 -12.54 -11.74
N SER A 157 5.01 -13.11 -12.25
CA SER A 157 4.94 -13.60 -13.64
C SER A 157 5.10 -12.49 -14.67
N ARG A 158 4.65 -11.27 -14.37
CA ARG A 158 4.79 -10.08 -15.24
C ARG A 158 6.18 -9.45 -15.20
N SER A 159 7.00 -9.72 -14.17
CA SER A 159 8.29 -9.05 -13.95
C SER A 159 9.26 -9.13 -15.14
N ASN A 160 9.38 -10.31 -15.76
CA ASN A 160 10.25 -10.53 -16.93
C ASN A 160 9.78 -9.73 -18.15
N HIS A 161 8.47 -9.67 -18.38
CA HIS A 161 7.89 -8.86 -19.45
C HIS A 161 8.18 -7.37 -19.22
N ILE A 162 7.94 -6.86 -18.01
CA ILE A 162 8.22 -5.46 -17.66
C ILE A 162 9.70 -5.12 -17.91
N ARG A 163 10.62 -6.01 -17.52
CA ARG A 163 12.06 -5.86 -17.76
C ARG A 163 12.40 -5.83 -19.25
N ALA A 164 11.85 -6.74 -20.04
CA ALA A 164 12.08 -6.80 -21.48
C ALA A 164 11.57 -5.53 -22.19
N ALA A 165 10.36 -5.08 -21.85
CA ALA A 165 9.78 -3.86 -22.39
C ALA A 165 10.60 -2.61 -22.00
N TRP A 166 11.13 -2.56 -20.78
CA TRP A 166 12.03 -1.48 -20.35
C TRP A 166 13.33 -1.46 -21.18
N LYS A 167 13.97 -2.62 -21.38
CA LYS A 167 15.18 -2.73 -22.22
C LYS A 167 14.92 -2.32 -23.67
N ALA A 168 13.79 -2.70 -24.24
CA ALA A 168 13.40 -2.30 -25.59
C ALA A 168 13.25 -0.78 -25.73
N ARG A 169 12.63 -0.11 -24.75
CA ARG A 169 12.52 1.36 -24.73
C ARG A 169 13.88 2.05 -24.65
N GLN A 170 14.80 1.52 -23.85
CA GLN A 170 16.18 2.02 -23.77
C GLN A 170 16.95 1.83 -25.10
N GLY A 171 16.81 0.68 -25.74
CA GLY A 171 17.40 0.41 -27.06
C GLY A 171 16.86 1.34 -28.16
N ALA A 172 15.55 1.59 -28.17
CA ALA A 172 14.92 2.49 -29.14
C ALA A 172 15.34 3.96 -28.94
N LEU A 173 15.50 4.42 -27.69
CA LEU A 173 16.07 5.74 -27.40
C LEU A 173 17.49 5.88 -27.95
N ASN A 174 18.30 4.83 -27.86
CA ASN A 174 19.67 4.83 -28.37
C ASN A 174 19.77 4.73 -29.90
N GLN A 175 18.77 4.13 -30.58
CA GLN A 175 18.75 4.03 -32.04
C GLN A 175 18.20 5.29 -32.74
N ASN A 176 17.31 6.05 -32.07
CA ASN A 176 16.82 7.34 -32.58
C ASN A 176 17.77 8.51 -32.32
N ALA A 177 18.93 8.28 -31.72
CA ALA A 177 20.05 9.22 -31.77
C ALA A 177 20.69 9.13 -33.16
N THR A 178 20.18 9.91 -34.12
CA THR A 178 20.80 10.07 -35.43
C THR A 178 22.28 10.41 -35.24
N PRO A 179 23.22 9.75 -35.93
CA PRO A 179 24.57 10.27 -36.04
C PRO A 179 24.43 11.67 -36.64
N LEU A 180 24.88 12.70 -35.94
CA LEU A 180 25.07 14.01 -36.56
C LEU A 180 25.88 13.78 -37.84
N PRO A 181 25.44 14.28 -39.01
CA PRO A 181 26.21 14.12 -40.23
C PRO A 181 27.61 14.66 -39.98
N ALA A 182 28.63 13.87 -40.34
CA ALA A 182 30.02 14.23 -40.17
C ALA A 182 30.24 15.65 -40.70
N ARG A 183 30.55 16.58 -39.79
CA ARG A 183 30.79 17.97 -40.13
C ARG A 183 31.98 17.99 -41.11
N PRO A 184 31.87 18.63 -42.28
CA PRO A 184 32.98 18.70 -43.22
C PRO A 184 34.19 19.39 -42.56
N PRO A 185 35.43 19.05 -42.97
CA PRO A 185 36.62 19.67 -42.40
C PRO A 185 36.54 21.18 -42.60
N PRO A 186 36.94 22.00 -41.60
CA PRO A 186 36.89 23.44 -41.72
C PRO A 186 37.83 23.89 -42.85
N PRO A 187 37.43 24.84 -43.70
CA PRO A 187 38.36 25.44 -44.65
C PRO A 187 39.48 26.15 -43.89
N SER A 188 40.70 26.06 -44.42
CA SER A 188 41.89 26.76 -43.93
C SER A 188 41.62 28.26 -43.83
N GLY A 189 41.56 28.77 -42.61
CA GLY A 189 41.36 30.19 -42.33
C GLY A 189 42.60 31.04 -42.69
N PRO A 190 42.42 32.36 -42.89
CA PRO A 190 43.50 33.31 -43.14
C PRO A 190 44.38 33.51 -41.89
N PRO A 191 45.58 34.12 -42.01
CA PRO A 191 46.55 34.15 -40.92
C PRO A 191 46.05 34.95 -39.71
N ALA A 192 46.58 34.57 -38.54
CA ALA A 192 46.23 35.11 -37.25
C ALA A 192 46.33 36.64 -37.19
N ALA A 193 45.19 37.31 -37.01
CA ALA A 193 45.12 38.68 -36.54
C ALA A 193 44.96 38.70 -35.02
N ALA A 194 45.74 39.56 -34.36
CA ALA A 194 45.90 39.65 -32.93
C ALA A 194 44.59 39.76 -32.14
N SER A 195 44.55 39.05 -31.01
CA SER A 195 43.47 39.07 -30.02
C SER A 195 43.13 40.49 -29.56
N ALA A 196 41.94 40.97 -29.92
CA ALA A 196 41.29 42.06 -29.22
C ALA A 196 40.36 41.46 -28.15
N ASN A 197 40.65 41.78 -26.88
CA ASN A 197 39.88 41.41 -25.69
C ASN A 197 38.38 41.70 -25.88
N ARG A 198 37.55 40.66 -25.87
CA ARG A 198 36.10 40.77 -25.73
C ARG A 198 35.75 40.57 -24.25
N PRO A 199 35.05 41.50 -23.59
CA PRO A 199 34.69 41.34 -22.18
C PRO A 199 33.69 40.20 -22.02
N SER A 200 33.99 39.29 -21.09
CA SER A 200 33.07 38.27 -20.59
C SER A 200 31.82 38.94 -20.04
N GLN A 201 30.65 38.68 -20.63
CA GLN A 201 29.40 39.08 -19.99
C GLN A 201 29.18 38.25 -18.72
N PRO A 202 28.92 38.89 -17.57
CA PRO A 202 28.63 38.15 -16.35
C PRO A 202 27.26 37.46 -16.45
N ILE A 203 27.22 36.22 -15.99
CA ILE A 203 25.99 35.44 -15.79
C ILE A 203 25.04 36.27 -14.91
N PRO A 204 23.76 36.46 -15.29
CA PRO A 204 22.83 37.20 -14.45
C PRO A 204 22.68 36.50 -13.10
N ARG A 205 22.91 37.26 -12.03
CA ARG A 205 22.85 36.79 -10.66
C ARG A 205 21.40 36.45 -10.33
N VAL A 206 21.08 35.16 -10.22
CA VAL A 206 19.78 34.72 -9.71
C VAL A 206 19.71 35.10 -8.24
N GLU A 207 18.83 36.04 -7.91
CA GLU A 207 18.55 36.44 -6.54
C GLU A 207 17.71 35.34 -5.88
N LEU A 208 18.38 34.45 -5.14
CA LEU A 208 17.73 33.45 -4.31
C LEU A 208 16.93 34.21 -3.24
N ARG A 209 15.59 34.24 -3.39
CA ARG A 209 14.67 34.88 -2.42
C ARG A 209 14.58 34.15 -1.08
N TYR A 210 15.41 33.14 -0.86
CA TYR A 210 15.48 32.37 0.37
C TYR A 210 16.94 32.35 0.82
N GLY A 211 17.15 32.67 2.10
CA GLY A 211 18.46 32.54 2.74
C GLY A 211 18.92 31.07 2.78
N PRO A 212 20.17 30.81 3.20
CA PRO A 212 20.64 29.45 3.43
C PRO A 212 19.66 28.70 4.34
N LEU A 213 19.35 27.45 3.99
CA LEU A 213 18.46 26.60 4.76
C LEU A 213 18.90 26.61 6.23
N GLN A 214 17.98 26.99 7.13
CA GLN A 214 18.26 26.91 8.56
C GLN A 214 18.63 25.48 8.91
N PRO A 215 19.72 25.25 9.68
CA PRO A 215 20.02 23.93 10.18
C PRO A 215 18.84 23.46 11.02
N SER A 216 18.24 22.34 10.61
CA SER A 216 17.11 21.74 11.30
C SER A 216 17.46 21.50 12.77
N GLN A 217 16.62 21.99 13.68
CA GLN A 217 16.75 21.69 15.12
C GLN A 217 16.54 20.20 15.45
N TRP A 218 16.01 19.42 14.50
CA TRP A 218 15.70 18.00 14.65
C TRP A 218 16.49 17.07 13.73
N SER A 219 17.43 17.59 12.92
CA SER A 219 18.33 16.76 12.11
C SER A 219 19.74 16.79 12.68
N LYS A 220 19.92 16.05 13.77
CA LYS A 220 21.19 15.43 14.11
C LYS A 220 20.87 13.95 14.30
N VAL A 221 21.33 13.13 13.37
CA VAL A 221 21.41 11.68 13.53
C VAL A 221 22.21 11.45 14.82
N ALA A 222 21.49 11.17 15.92
CA ALA A 222 22.09 10.81 17.19
C ALA A 222 22.50 9.33 17.11
N GLY A 223 23.54 9.06 16.33
CA GLY A 223 24.33 7.85 16.42
C GLY A 223 25.58 8.11 17.27
N PRO A 224 26.08 7.12 18.03
CA PRO A 224 27.30 7.28 18.82
C PRO A 224 28.50 7.64 17.94
N ARG A 225 29.38 8.50 18.46
CA ARG A 225 30.57 9.06 17.78
C ARG A 225 31.64 8.05 17.34
N ASN A 226 31.45 6.76 17.59
CA ASN A 226 32.45 5.73 17.36
C ASN A 226 31.78 4.44 16.86
N ILE A 227 32.12 4.01 15.65
CA ILE A 227 31.73 2.71 15.10
C ILE A 227 33.00 2.04 14.59
N PHE A 228 33.41 0.95 15.24
CA PHE A 228 34.59 0.13 14.91
C PHE A 228 35.94 0.86 14.86
N GLY A 229 36.18 1.82 15.75
CA GLY A 229 37.54 2.31 16.02
C GLY A 229 38.16 3.18 14.93
N PHE A 230 37.36 3.68 13.98
CA PHE A 230 37.80 4.72 13.05
C PHE A 230 37.11 6.04 13.40
N GLU A 231 37.91 7.03 13.77
CA GLU A 231 37.46 8.42 13.92
C GLU A 231 37.35 9.07 12.53
N ARG A 232 36.44 10.04 12.44
CA ARG A 232 36.27 10.88 11.25
C ARG A 232 37.40 11.90 11.14
#